data_AF-A0A3C0SVZ8-F1
#
_entry.id   AF-A0A3C0SVZ8-F1
#
_cell.length_a   1.000
_cell.length_b   1.000
_cell.length_c   1.000
_cell.angle_alpha   90.00
_cell.angle_beta   90.00
_cell.angle_gamma   90.00
#
_symmetry.space_group_name_H-M   'P 1'
#
loop_
_entity.id
_entity.type
_entity.pdbx_description
1 polymer ?
#
loop_
_entity_poly.entity_id
_entity_poly.type
_entity_poly.pdbx_seq_one_letter_code
_entity_poly.pdbx_strand_id
1 'polypeptide(L)'
;MLSKTVLISESSTHPAVFRNCRLPVFFFKSVFPLGKLIERHAGIVSELGAGGSVATTAWDFARRLGCPEIYAAGLDLGFPGKRTHCRTSLSSMYTQLRTNRRLSVDAVNFAGITNADPFLTENNSGGMTLTDNRLIIYKWWFEGQIKSAPKGCLYNLSKEGIKIDGMEFRGKTELLKKPVIRPGINSTIKERIDTAAEIYSKNGFNNIKKLVQTIITECSRLEKICSAAAVTLKELQTVSEQSTLQNGLKLLSEYDRQISDSPSKELTGFIIQPVLNEIIDEEKSMFENSGKLYCSILEACEYHRIHAERALSRMA
;
A
#
# COMPACT_ATOMS: atom_id res chain seq x y z
N MET A 1 -16.77 18.12 -13.07
CA MET A 1 -16.24 16.90 -13.72
C MET A 1 -16.22 15.67 -12.83
N LEU A 2 -15.94 15.79 -11.52
CA LEU A 2 -15.79 14.62 -10.63
C LEU A 2 -17.09 13.96 -10.12
N SER A 3 -18.26 14.53 -10.40
CA SER A 3 -19.54 14.05 -9.85
C SER A 3 -19.99 12.66 -10.36
N LYS A 4 -19.31 12.12 -11.38
CA LYS A 4 -19.57 10.78 -11.94
C LYS A 4 -18.35 9.85 -11.80
N THR A 5 -17.41 10.20 -10.93
CA THR A 5 -16.17 9.44 -10.72
C THR A 5 -16.31 8.55 -9.50
N VAL A 6 -15.80 7.33 -9.61
CA VAL A 6 -15.65 6.38 -8.51
C VAL A 6 -14.15 6.18 -8.27
N LEU A 7 -13.74 6.22 -7.02
CA LEU A 7 -12.36 5.95 -6.62
C LEU A 7 -12.21 4.46 -6.30
N ILE A 8 -11.33 3.77 -7.01
CA ILE A 8 -10.87 2.43 -6.65
C ILE A 8 -9.52 2.61 -5.96
N SER A 9 -9.40 2.20 -4.70
CA SER A 9 -8.23 2.51 -3.87
C SER A 9 -7.83 1.34 -2.99
N GLU A 10 -6.53 1.22 -2.75
CA GLU A 10 -6.03 0.38 -1.66
C GLU A 10 -6.48 1.01 -0.33
N SER A 11 -6.83 0.18 0.66
CA SER A 11 -7.25 0.61 2.01
C SER A 11 -6.19 1.45 2.74
N SER A 12 -4.90 1.24 2.46
CA SER A 12 -3.76 1.94 3.07
C SER A 12 -3.37 3.25 2.39
N THR A 13 -4.10 3.70 1.37
CA THR A 13 -3.85 4.99 0.73
C THR A 13 -3.99 6.13 1.75
N HIS A 14 -3.15 7.17 1.61
CA HIS A 14 -3.10 8.27 2.56
C HIS A 14 -4.49 8.89 2.81
N PRO A 15 -4.94 9.05 4.08
CA PRO A 15 -6.31 9.46 4.42
C PRO A 15 -6.75 10.80 3.84
N ALA A 16 -5.81 11.70 3.52
CA ALA A 16 -6.12 12.98 2.89
C ALA A 16 -6.85 12.82 1.54
N VAL A 17 -6.61 11.73 0.80
CA VAL A 17 -7.32 11.43 -0.45
C VAL A 17 -8.81 11.33 -0.18
N PHE A 18 -9.22 10.57 0.84
CA PHE A 18 -10.63 10.36 1.17
C PHE A 18 -11.28 11.57 1.86
N ARG A 19 -10.50 12.36 2.63
CA ARG A 19 -11.01 13.57 3.29
C ARG A 19 -11.25 14.72 2.30
N ASN A 20 -10.37 14.85 1.31
CA ASN A 20 -10.41 15.95 0.34
C ASN A 20 -11.25 15.58 -0.90
N CYS A 21 -11.35 14.30 -1.25
CA CYS A 21 -12.17 13.83 -2.36
C CYS A 21 -13.42 13.12 -1.82
N ARG A 22 -14.55 13.81 -1.87
CA ARG A 22 -15.88 13.23 -1.55
C ARG A 22 -16.42 12.42 -2.74
N LEU A 23 -15.72 11.35 -3.09
CA LEU A 23 -16.11 10.42 -4.14
C LEU A 23 -16.63 9.11 -3.52
N PRO A 24 -17.54 8.38 -4.19
CA PRO A 24 -17.75 6.98 -3.88
C PRO A 24 -16.43 6.22 -3.98
N VAL A 25 -16.11 5.41 -2.96
CA VAL A 25 -14.85 4.66 -2.87
C VAL A 25 -15.13 3.17 -2.77
N PHE A 26 -14.46 2.37 -3.59
CA PHE A 26 -14.34 0.93 -3.39
C PHE A 26 -12.92 0.59 -2.99
N PHE A 27 -12.79 -0.08 -1.84
CA PHE A 27 -11.52 -0.54 -1.34
C PHE A 27 -11.16 -1.91 -1.89
N PHE A 28 -9.89 -2.09 -2.22
CA PHE A 28 -9.27 -3.42 -2.33
C PHE A 28 -8.22 -3.59 -1.23
N LYS A 29 -7.87 -4.84 -0.98
CA LYS A 29 -6.97 -5.23 0.11
C LYS A 29 -5.58 -4.61 -0.03
N SER A 30 -4.99 -4.30 1.11
CA SER A 30 -3.62 -3.82 1.21
C SER A 30 -2.61 -4.96 1.33
N VAL A 31 -1.35 -4.62 1.07
CA VAL A 31 -0.22 -5.52 1.34
C VAL A 31 0.13 -5.62 2.82
N PHE A 32 -0.38 -4.71 3.66
CA PHE A 32 0.02 -4.57 5.07
C PHE A 32 -0.72 -5.55 5.99
N PRO A 33 -0.03 -6.24 6.91
CA PRO A 33 -0.67 -7.22 7.80
C PRO A 33 -1.84 -6.68 8.64
N LEU A 34 -1.67 -5.51 9.29
CA LEU A 34 -2.76 -4.88 10.04
C LEU A 34 -3.92 -4.46 9.13
N GLY A 35 -3.61 -4.01 7.91
CA GLY A 35 -4.61 -3.69 6.90
C GLY A 35 -5.47 -4.90 6.57
N LYS A 36 -4.86 -6.07 6.35
CA LYS A 36 -5.57 -7.34 6.09
C LYS A 36 -6.52 -7.72 7.21
N LEU A 37 -6.13 -7.51 8.47
CA LEU A 37 -7.00 -7.76 9.62
C LEU A 37 -8.23 -6.84 9.62
N ILE A 38 -8.01 -5.54 9.42
CA ILE A 38 -9.09 -4.53 9.35
C ILE A 38 -10.01 -4.82 8.16
N GLU A 39 -9.46 -5.15 7.01
CA GLU A 39 -10.17 -5.46 5.76
C GLU A 39 -11.13 -6.63 5.92
N ARG A 40 -10.72 -7.71 6.61
CA ARG A 40 -11.61 -8.85 6.90
C ARG A 40 -12.81 -8.41 7.74
N HIS A 41 -12.59 -7.58 8.76
CA HIS A 41 -13.68 -7.05 9.60
C HIS A 41 -14.56 -6.03 8.86
N ALA A 42 -13.99 -5.34 7.88
CA ALA A 42 -14.68 -4.40 7.00
C ALA A 42 -15.42 -5.08 5.83
N GLY A 43 -15.25 -6.38 5.61
CA GLY A 43 -15.82 -7.10 4.47
C GLY A 43 -15.14 -6.80 3.13
N ILE A 44 -13.88 -6.34 3.15
CA ILE A 44 -13.08 -6.09 1.95
C ILE A 44 -12.43 -7.40 1.53
N VAL A 45 -12.91 -7.97 0.42
CA VAL A 45 -12.48 -9.30 -0.06
C VAL A 45 -11.59 -9.24 -1.30
N SER A 46 -11.67 -8.16 -2.07
CA SER A 46 -11.06 -8.04 -3.39
C SER A 46 -9.58 -7.64 -3.31
N GLU A 47 -8.76 -8.25 -4.14
CA GLU A 47 -7.34 -7.92 -4.32
C GLU A 47 -7.10 -7.45 -5.75
N LEU A 48 -6.21 -6.47 -5.90
CA LEU A 48 -5.69 -6.03 -7.18
C LEU A 48 -4.16 -6.12 -7.18
N GLY A 49 -3.59 -6.49 -8.31
CA GLY A 49 -2.15 -6.47 -8.53
C GLY A 49 -1.62 -5.04 -8.46
N ALA A 50 -0.49 -4.86 -7.79
CA ALA A 50 0.26 -3.61 -7.74
C ALA A 50 1.72 -3.88 -8.10
N GLY A 51 2.22 -3.19 -9.13
CA GLY A 51 3.58 -3.29 -9.62
C GLY A 51 4.41 -2.03 -9.37
N GLY A 52 4.05 -1.23 -8.37
CA GLY A 52 4.75 0.03 -8.01
C GLY A 52 4.27 1.28 -8.76
N SER A 53 3.32 1.15 -9.70
CA SER A 53 2.70 2.27 -10.43
C SER A 53 1.19 2.13 -10.48
N VAL A 54 0.45 3.24 -10.38
CA VAL A 54 -1.02 3.26 -10.50
C VAL A 54 -1.50 2.65 -11.82
N ALA A 55 -0.70 2.77 -12.90
CA ALA A 55 -1.02 2.18 -14.20
C ALA A 55 -1.11 0.64 -14.14
N THR A 56 -0.25 0.00 -13.33
CA THR A 56 -0.23 -1.47 -13.17
C THR A 56 -1.51 -1.97 -12.49
N THR A 57 -1.97 -1.27 -11.45
CA THR A 57 -3.23 -1.56 -10.76
C THR A 57 -4.45 -1.26 -11.63
N ALA A 58 -4.42 -0.17 -12.40
CA ALA A 58 -5.49 0.15 -13.34
C ALA A 58 -5.64 -0.94 -14.43
N TRP A 59 -4.52 -1.49 -14.90
CA TRP A 59 -4.53 -2.61 -15.83
C TRP A 59 -5.11 -3.87 -15.20
N ASP A 60 -4.66 -4.26 -14.00
CA ASP A 60 -5.17 -5.48 -13.35
C ASP A 60 -6.65 -5.36 -13.02
N PHE A 61 -7.11 -4.16 -12.66
CA PHE A 61 -8.53 -3.86 -12.47
C PHE A 61 -9.33 -4.07 -13.76
N ALA A 62 -8.90 -3.47 -14.88
CA ALA A 62 -9.60 -3.64 -16.16
C ALA A 62 -9.64 -5.11 -16.62
N ARG A 63 -8.54 -5.85 -16.41
CA ARG A 63 -8.46 -7.29 -16.68
C ARG A 63 -9.46 -8.08 -15.83
N ARG A 64 -9.54 -7.80 -14.53
CA ARG A 64 -10.46 -8.49 -13.60
C ARG A 64 -11.93 -8.15 -13.86
N LEU A 65 -12.22 -6.97 -14.40
CA LEU A 65 -13.56 -6.64 -14.89
C LEU A 65 -13.95 -7.43 -16.15
N GLY A 66 -13.01 -8.15 -16.77
CA GLY A 66 -13.26 -8.88 -18.01
C GLY A 66 -13.41 -7.95 -19.21
N CYS A 67 -12.76 -6.78 -19.20
CA CYS A 67 -12.78 -5.89 -20.36
C CYS A 67 -12.19 -6.61 -21.58
N PRO A 68 -12.92 -6.68 -22.72
CA PRO A 68 -12.46 -7.42 -23.89
C PRO A 68 -11.28 -6.74 -24.59
N GLU A 69 -11.21 -5.41 -24.49
CA GLU A 69 -10.11 -4.59 -25.01
C GLU A 69 -9.76 -3.50 -24.00
N ILE A 70 -8.46 -3.26 -23.82
CA ILE A 70 -7.91 -2.27 -22.91
C ILE A 70 -6.98 -1.36 -23.71
N TYR A 71 -7.28 -0.06 -23.71
CA TYR A 71 -6.46 0.95 -24.35
C TYR A 71 -5.76 1.80 -23.29
N ALA A 72 -4.43 1.74 -23.25
CA ALA A 72 -3.61 2.56 -22.39
C ALA A 72 -3.27 3.89 -23.07
N ALA A 73 -3.60 5.00 -22.42
CA ALA A 73 -3.25 6.35 -22.85
C ALA A 73 -2.28 6.99 -21.85
N GLY A 74 -1.21 7.62 -22.35
CA GLY A 74 -0.20 8.25 -21.49
C GLY A 74 0.70 7.24 -20.77
N LEU A 75 0.71 5.99 -21.21
CA LEU A 75 1.62 4.96 -20.73
C LEU A 75 2.90 5.00 -21.58
N ASP A 76 3.69 6.04 -21.37
CA ASP A 76 4.89 6.29 -22.17
C ASP A 76 6.08 5.45 -21.70
N LEU A 77 6.21 5.20 -20.39
CA LEU A 77 7.35 4.50 -19.76
C LEU A 77 8.73 5.02 -20.20
N GLY A 78 8.79 6.30 -20.56
CA GLY A 78 9.97 7.02 -21.01
C GLY A 78 9.66 8.51 -21.08
N PHE A 79 10.52 9.25 -21.77
CA PHE A 79 10.50 10.70 -21.85
C PHE A 79 10.32 11.22 -23.29
N PRO A 80 9.17 10.95 -23.96
CA PRO A 80 8.88 11.53 -25.28
C PRO A 80 9.03 13.06 -25.25
N GLY A 81 9.80 13.60 -26.20
CA GLY A 81 10.09 15.03 -26.25
C GLY A 81 10.76 15.59 -24.98
N LYS A 82 11.48 14.75 -24.21
CA LYS A 82 12.14 15.08 -22.94
C LYS A 82 11.18 15.61 -21.86
N ARG A 83 9.97 15.05 -21.81
CA ARG A 83 8.94 15.40 -20.81
C ARG A 83 8.73 14.23 -19.87
N THR A 84 8.59 14.53 -18.58
CA THR A 84 8.32 13.51 -17.54
C THR A 84 6.84 13.22 -17.36
N HIS A 85 5.96 14.19 -17.66
CA HIS A 85 4.52 14.08 -17.43
C HIS A 85 3.72 14.89 -18.46
N CYS A 86 2.40 14.65 -18.50
CA CYS A 86 1.49 15.50 -19.27
C CYS A 86 1.46 16.94 -18.71
N ARG A 87 1.11 17.88 -19.60
CA ARG A 87 0.91 19.28 -19.22
C ARG A 87 -0.17 19.38 -18.14
N THR A 88 -0.01 20.36 -17.23
CA THR A 88 -0.92 20.61 -16.09
C THR A 88 -1.09 19.44 -15.12
N SER A 89 -0.17 18.48 -15.12
CA SER A 89 -0.13 17.42 -14.10
C SER A 89 0.24 17.97 -12.72
N LEU A 90 -0.13 17.23 -11.68
CA LEU A 90 0.27 17.54 -10.31
C LEU A 90 1.81 17.60 -10.17
N SER A 91 2.55 16.76 -10.90
CA SER A 91 4.02 16.86 -10.95
C SER A 91 4.49 18.20 -11.49
N SER A 92 3.84 18.76 -12.51
CA SER A 92 4.19 20.09 -13.03
C SER A 92 3.98 21.17 -11.97
N MET A 93 2.90 21.08 -11.18
CA MET A 93 2.64 22.01 -10.07
C MET A 93 3.70 21.87 -8.98
N TYR A 94 4.05 20.65 -8.59
CA TYR A 94 5.10 20.40 -7.60
C TYR A 94 6.47 20.89 -8.07
N THR A 95 6.81 20.71 -9.36
CA THR A 95 8.04 21.26 -9.93
C THR A 95 8.10 22.77 -9.73
N GLN A 96 7.02 23.49 -10.04
CA GLN A 96 6.96 24.95 -9.84
C GLN A 96 7.14 25.34 -8.37
N LEU A 97 6.48 24.64 -7.44
CA LEU A 97 6.63 24.90 -6.00
C LEU A 97 8.04 24.67 -5.46
N ARG A 98 8.84 23.81 -6.11
CA ARG A 98 10.22 23.54 -5.74
C ARG A 98 11.22 24.54 -6.34
N THR A 99 10.81 25.31 -7.34
CA THR A 99 11.71 26.24 -8.02
C THR A 99 11.94 27.51 -7.21
N ASN A 100 13.12 28.10 -7.40
CA ASN A 100 13.50 29.37 -6.79
C ASN A 100 14.61 30.02 -7.62
N ARG A 101 15.15 31.16 -7.17
CA ARG A 101 16.22 31.89 -7.88
C ARG A 101 17.47 31.03 -8.21
N ARG A 102 17.74 29.97 -7.45
CA ARG A 102 18.89 29.06 -7.63
C ARG A 102 18.53 27.73 -8.29
N LEU A 103 17.25 27.43 -8.48
CA LEU A 103 16.77 26.16 -9.02
C LEU A 103 15.65 26.41 -10.03
N SER A 104 15.98 26.36 -11.32
CA SER A 104 15.03 26.55 -12.41
C SER A 104 14.18 25.30 -12.66
N VAL A 105 13.05 25.48 -13.36
CA VAL A 105 12.18 24.38 -13.78
C VAL A 105 12.95 23.38 -14.66
N ASP A 106 13.79 23.90 -15.56
CA ASP A 106 14.61 23.07 -16.44
C ASP A 106 15.63 22.25 -15.67
N ALA A 107 16.26 22.81 -14.63
CA ALA A 107 17.18 22.06 -13.79
C ALA A 107 16.49 20.91 -13.04
N VAL A 108 15.28 21.14 -12.52
CA VAL A 108 14.48 20.09 -11.86
C VAL A 108 14.08 19.00 -12.85
N ASN A 109 13.61 19.37 -14.04
CA ASN A 109 13.20 18.41 -15.07
C ASN A 109 14.39 17.62 -15.62
N PHE A 110 15.51 18.30 -15.86
CA PHE A 110 16.76 17.66 -16.30
C PHE A 110 17.21 16.61 -15.29
N ALA A 111 17.33 16.98 -14.02
CA ALA A 111 17.65 16.04 -12.95
C ALA A 111 16.64 14.88 -12.86
N GLY A 112 15.35 15.17 -13.05
CA GLY A 112 14.30 14.15 -13.07
C GLY A 112 14.48 13.10 -14.18
N ILE A 113 15.12 13.47 -15.29
CA ILE A 113 15.40 12.58 -16.43
C ILE A 113 16.77 11.90 -16.28
N THR A 114 17.78 12.59 -15.73
CA THR A 114 19.17 12.11 -15.73
C THR A 114 19.59 11.31 -14.51
N ASN A 115 18.88 11.41 -13.38
CA ASN A 115 19.31 10.83 -12.10
C ASN A 115 19.04 9.32 -11.95
N ALA A 116 18.78 8.60 -13.03
CA ALA A 116 18.43 7.18 -12.98
C ALA A 116 19.03 6.38 -14.15
N ASP A 117 20.23 6.77 -14.59
CA ASP A 117 20.98 6.16 -15.69
C ASP A 117 20.13 6.05 -16.97
N PRO A 118 19.84 7.18 -17.62
CA PRO A 118 18.95 7.19 -18.77
C PRO A 118 19.60 6.52 -19.98
N PHE A 119 18.79 5.79 -20.76
CA PHE A 119 19.21 5.12 -21.98
C PHE A 119 18.11 5.16 -23.05
N LEU A 120 18.47 4.93 -24.31
CA LEU A 120 17.53 4.89 -25.43
C LEU A 120 17.01 3.46 -25.63
N THR A 121 15.71 3.33 -25.89
CA THR A 121 15.08 2.05 -26.27
C THR A 121 14.00 2.26 -27.32
N GLU A 122 13.59 1.16 -27.97
CA GLU A 122 12.62 1.19 -29.07
C GLU A 122 11.26 1.71 -28.59
N ASN A 123 10.65 2.60 -29.37
CA ASN A 123 9.31 3.12 -29.13
C ASN A 123 8.28 2.49 -30.08
N ASN A 124 7.00 2.75 -29.81
CA ASN A 124 5.88 2.21 -30.57
C ASN A 124 5.86 2.59 -32.07
N SER A 125 6.67 3.57 -32.50
CA SER A 125 6.81 3.95 -33.92
C SER A 125 8.02 3.31 -34.61
N GLY A 126 8.77 2.43 -33.93
CA GLY A 126 10.04 1.88 -34.40
C GLY A 126 11.23 2.86 -34.30
N GLY A 127 11.03 4.02 -33.67
CA GLY A 127 12.10 4.96 -33.34
C GLY A 127 12.70 4.67 -31.96
N MET A 128 13.54 5.58 -31.47
CA MET A 128 14.14 5.49 -30.13
C MET A 128 13.59 6.58 -29.21
N THR A 129 13.22 6.20 -27.99
CA THR A 129 12.78 7.12 -26.93
C THR A 129 13.67 6.93 -25.70
N LEU A 130 14.01 8.04 -25.05
CA LEU A 130 14.77 8.02 -23.80
C LEU A 130 13.91 7.45 -22.68
N THR A 131 14.46 6.50 -21.92
CA THR A 131 13.88 5.97 -20.69
C THR A 131 14.99 5.84 -19.64
N ASP A 132 14.69 5.23 -18.51
CA ASP A 132 15.64 5.02 -17.43
C ASP A 132 15.38 3.69 -16.69
N ASN A 133 16.27 3.36 -15.75
CA ASN A 133 16.16 2.13 -14.97
C ASN A 133 14.91 2.06 -14.06
N ARG A 134 14.28 3.20 -13.75
CA ARG A 134 13.06 3.25 -12.91
C ARG A 134 11.80 3.01 -13.72
N LEU A 135 11.78 3.39 -14.98
CA LEU A 135 10.62 3.23 -15.85
C LEU A 135 10.62 1.87 -16.55
N ILE A 136 11.80 1.32 -16.84
CA ILE A 136 11.92 0.03 -17.53
C ILE A 136 11.36 -1.15 -16.72
N ILE A 137 11.40 -1.09 -15.38
CA ILE A 137 10.79 -2.13 -14.53
C ILE A 137 9.29 -2.28 -14.81
N TYR A 138 8.59 -1.20 -15.16
CA TYR A 138 7.16 -1.26 -15.49
C TYR A 138 6.93 -1.90 -16.86
N LYS A 139 7.85 -1.71 -17.83
CA LYS A 139 7.80 -2.43 -19.11
C LYS A 139 7.84 -3.94 -18.84
N TRP A 140 8.83 -4.39 -18.07
CA TRP A 140 8.96 -5.81 -17.73
C TRP A 140 7.77 -6.34 -16.94
N TRP A 141 7.22 -5.52 -16.03
CA TRP A 141 6.00 -5.88 -15.32
C TRP A 141 4.84 -6.14 -16.30
N PHE A 142 4.56 -5.21 -17.21
CA PHE A 142 3.50 -5.39 -18.21
C PHE A 142 3.75 -6.62 -19.08
N GLU A 143 4.98 -6.81 -19.59
CA GLU A 143 5.33 -7.96 -20.42
C GLU A 143 5.16 -9.29 -19.67
N GLY A 144 5.55 -9.33 -18.39
CA GLY A 144 5.35 -10.49 -17.53
C GLY A 144 3.86 -10.82 -17.32
N GLN A 145 3.04 -9.78 -17.10
CA GLN A 145 1.60 -9.96 -16.90
C GLN A 145 0.87 -10.35 -18.19
N ILE A 146 1.25 -9.78 -19.34
CA ILE A 146 0.63 -10.05 -20.65
C ILE A 146 0.85 -11.50 -21.08
N LYS A 147 2.00 -12.10 -20.74
CA LYS A 147 2.25 -13.54 -21.01
C LYS A 147 1.18 -14.46 -20.41
N SER A 148 0.57 -14.04 -19.30
CA SER A 148 -0.47 -14.80 -18.61
C SER A 148 -1.90 -14.37 -19.00
N ALA A 149 -2.04 -13.35 -19.85
CA ALA A 149 -3.32 -12.81 -20.30
C ALA A 149 -3.68 -13.30 -21.72
N PRO A 150 -4.97 -13.30 -22.10
CA PRO A 150 -5.37 -13.55 -23.48
C PRO A 150 -4.66 -12.59 -24.44
N LYS A 151 -4.08 -13.12 -25.53
CA LYS A 151 -3.41 -12.31 -26.53
C LYS A 151 -4.42 -11.41 -27.27
N GLY A 152 -4.00 -10.19 -27.61
CA GLY A 152 -4.75 -9.30 -28.49
C GLY A 152 -5.84 -8.45 -27.83
N CYS A 153 -5.82 -8.30 -26.50
CA CYS A 153 -6.81 -7.48 -25.77
C CYS A 153 -6.23 -6.16 -25.21
N LEU A 154 -4.96 -5.85 -25.47
CA LEU A 154 -4.25 -4.74 -24.81
C LEU A 154 -3.48 -3.91 -25.83
N TYR A 155 -3.72 -2.60 -25.79
CA TYR A 155 -3.20 -1.68 -26.79
C TYR A 155 -2.63 -0.41 -26.16
N ASN A 156 -1.54 0.10 -26.71
CA ASN A 156 -0.95 1.38 -26.32
C ASN A 156 -1.34 2.47 -27.34
N LEU A 157 -1.78 3.62 -26.86
CA LEU A 157 -2.07 4.81 -27.68
C LEU A 157 -0.88 5.77 -27.77
N SER A 158 0.16 5.58 -26.96
CA SER A 158 1.35 6.44 -26.90
C SER A 158 2.32 6.12 -28.04
N LYS A 159 2.20 6.86 -29.15
CA LYS A 159 3.03 6.69 -30.37
C LYS A 159 4.54 6.71 -30.10
N GLU A 160 5.00 7.60 -29.24
CA GLU A 160 6.43 7.76 -28.88
C GLU A 160 6.77 7.12 -27.54
N GLY A 161 5.81 6.45 -26.89
CA GLY A 161 6.05 5.66 -25.69
C GLY A 161 6.87 4.42 -26.00
N ILE A 162 7.56 3.91 -24.98
CA ILE A 162 8.37 2.68 -25.07
C ILE A 162 7.49 1.53 -25.54
N LYS A 163 8.04 0.76 -26.48
CA LYS A 163 7.40 -0.45 -26.99
C LYS A 163 7.35 -1.52 -25.90
N ILE A 164 6.17 -2.10 -25.71
CA ILE A 164 5.92 -3.14 -24.70
C ILE A 164 5.49 -4.40 -25.44
N ASP A 165 6.21 -5.49 -25.27
CA ASP A 165 5.92 -6.73 -25.98
C ASP A 165 4.54 -7.29 -25.57
N GLY A 166 3.70 -7.54 -26.58
CA GLY A 166 2.32 -7.99 -26.39
C GLY A 166 1.29 -6.87 -26.12
N MET A 167 1.70 -5.60 -26.10
CA MET A 167 0.81 -4.44 -26.08
C MET A 167 1.02 -3.61 -27.36
N GLU A 168 0.26 -3.94 -28.40
CA GLU A 168 0.42 -3.31 -29.71
C GLU A 168 0.03 -1.83 -29.70
N PHE A 169 0.75 -1.03 -30.48
CA PHE A 169 0.34 0.35 -30.73
C PHE A 169 -0.92 0.39 -31.61
N ARG A 170 -1.92 1.16 -31.17
CA ARG A 170 -3.15 1.45 -31.94
C ARG A 170 -3.35 2.96 -32.01
N GLY A 171 -3.61 3.48 -33.20
CA GLY A 171 -3.95 4.89 -33.37
C GLY A 171 -5.31 5.22 -32.75
N LYS A 172 -5.46 6.45 -32.23
CA LYS A 172 -6.74 6.95 -31.70
C LYS A 172 -7.92 6.79 -32.67
N THR A 173 -7.66 6.82 -33.98
CA THR A 173 -8.68 6.70 -35.03
C THR A 173 -9.43 5.38 -34.95
N GLU A 174 -8.76 4.27 -34.58
CA GLU A 174 -9.43 2.98 -34.46
C GLU A 174 -10.33 2.93 -33.22
N LEU A 175 -9.86 3.48 -32.10
CA LEU A 175 -10.65 3.59 -30.87
C LEU A 175 -11.91 4.44 -31.09
N LEU A 176 -11.80 5.56 -31.82
CA LEU A 176 -12.92 6.47 -32.09
C LEU A 176 -13.99 5.86 -33.03
N LYS A 177 -13.70 4.77 -33.74
CA LYS A 177 -14.70 4.04 -34.54
C LYS A 177 -15.60 3.14 -33.68
N LYS A 178 -15.25 2.89 -32.42
CA LYS A 178 -16.03 2.01 -31.53
C LYS A 178 -17.30 2.72 -31.02
N PRO A 179 -18.36 1.96 -30.70
CA PRO A 179 -19.60 2.52 -30.20
C PRO A 179 -19.41 3.23 -28.85
N VAL A 180 -20.15 4.32 -28.65
CA VAL A 180 -20.19 5.03 -27.37
C VAL A 180 -21.06 4.26 -26.38
N ILE A 181 -20.42 3.57 -25.43
CA ILE A 181 -21.10 2.75 -24.40
C ILE A 181 -21.14 3.42 -23.01
N ARG A 182 -20.69 4.68 -22.90
CA ARG A 182 -20.60 5.42 -21.63
C ARG A 182 -21.94 5.52 -20.86
N PRO A 183 -23.12 5.70 -21.50
CA PRO A 183 -24.39 5.70 -20.79
C PRO A 183 -24.67 4.39 -20.05
N GLY A 184 -24.41 3.24 -20.71
CA GLY A 184 -24.58 1.92 -20.10
C GLY A 184 -23.64 1.71 -18.92
N ILE A 185 -22.36 2.05 -19.07
CA ILE A 185 -21.36 2.00 -17.98
C ILE A 185 -21.83 2.82 -16.77
N ASN A 186 -22.29 4.05 -17.00
CA ASN A 186 -22.74 4.91 -15.92
C ASN A 186 -23.97 4.35 -15.19
N SER A 187 -24.89 3.72 -15.93
CA SER A 187 -26.07 3.06 -15.34
C SER A 187 -25.66 1.90 -14.44
N THR A 188 -24.76 1.03 -14.93
CA THR A 188 -24.24 -0.10 -14.14
C THR A 188 -23.47 0.37 -12.91
N ILE A 189 -22.63 1.39 -13.04
CA ILE A 189 -21.89 1.95 -11.90
C ILE A 189 -22.87 2.45 -10.82
N LYS A 190 -23.92 3.19 -11.22
CA LYS A 190 -24.92 3.71 -10.29
C LYS A 190 -25.61 2.58 -9.52
N GLU A 191 -26.12 1.58 -10.24
CA GLU A 191 -26.78 0.40 -9.65
C GLU A 191 -25.87 -0.32 -8.64
N ARG A 192 -24.59 -0.50 -8.99
CA ARG A 192 -23.61 -1.17 -8.12
C ARG A 192 -23.27 -0.35 -6.87
N ILE A 193 -23.20 0.99 -6.98
CA ILE A 193 -23.00 1.87 -5.81
C ILE A 193 -24.19 1.77 -4.87
N ASP A 194 -25.42 1.86 -5.40
CA ASP A 194 -26.64 1.80 -4.61
C ASP A 194 -26.73 0.45 -3.87
N THR A 195 -26.45 -0.66 -4.56
CA THR A 195 -26.38 -2.01 -3.96
C THR A 195 -25.28 -2.12 -2.90
N ALA A 196 -24.10 -1.58 -3.16
CA ALA A 196 -22.98 -1.65 -2.22
C ALA A 196 -23.25 -0.84 -0.94
N ALA A 197 -23.93 0.31 -1.04
CA ALA A 197 -24.29 1.12 0.12
C ALA A 197 -25.21 0.36 1.09
N GLU A 198 -26.08 -0.52 0.58
CA GLU A 198 -26.94 -1.38 1.39
C GLU A 198 -26.16 -2.51 2.07
N ILE A 199 -25.23 -3.15 1.34
CA ILE A 199 -24.43 -4.29 1.84
C ILE A 199 -23.40 -3.86 2.88
N TYR A 200 -22.65 -2.78 2.62
CA TYR A 200 -21.61 -2.27 3.51
C TYR A 200 -22.15 -1.41 4.66
N SER A 201 -23.47 -1.48 4.90
CA SER A 201 -24.17 -0.79 5.99
C SER A 201 -23.70 -1.23 7.39
N LYS A 202 -24.20 -0.52 8.42
CA LYS A 202 -23.86 -0.52 9.88
C LYS A 202 -23.04 -1.67 10.48
N ASN A 203 -23.21 -2.91 10.03
CA ASN A 203 -22.47 -4.08 10.49
C ASN A 203 -20.95 -3.94 10.28
N GLY A 204 -20.50 -3.44 9.13
CA GLY A 204 -19.07 -3.23 8.86
C GLY A 204 -18.45 -2.21 9.82
N PHE A 205 -19.13 -1.07 10.01
CA PHE A 205 -18.69 -0.02 10.95
C PHE A 205 -18.61 -0.53 12.40
N ASN A 206 -19.64 -1.26 12.86
CA ASN A 206 -19.66 -1.83 14.20
C ASN A 206 -18.57 -2.89 14.40
N ASN A 207 -18.28 -3.71 13.38
CA ASN A 207 -17.22 -4.70 13.43
C ASN A 207 -15.84 -4.03 13.51
N ILE A 208 -15.60 -2.97 12.71
CA ILE A 208 -14.37 -2.19 12.78
C ILE A 208 -14.23 -1.53 14.16
N LYS A 209 -15.31 -0.93 14.68
CA LYS A 209 -15.30 -0.30 16.01
C LYS A 209 -14.94 -1.32 17.12
N LYS A 210 -15.50 -2.53 17.07
CA LYS A 210 -15.14 -3.64 17.97
C LYS A 210 -13.67 -4.02 17.83
N LEU A 211 -13.17 -4.16 16.61
CA LEU A 211 -11.77 -4.48 16.36
C LEU A 211 -10.83 -3.41 16.93
N VAL A 212 -11.13 -2.13 16.71
CA VAL A 212 -10.34 -1.02 17.28
C VAL A 212 -10.32 -1.08 18.81
N GLN A 213 -11.45 -1.40 19.43
CA GLN A 213 -11.52 -1.59 20.88
C GLN A 213 -10.67 -2.78 21.34
N THR A 214 -10.69 -3.90 20.61
CA THR A 214 -9.84 -5.07 20.87
C THR A 214 -8.36 -4.72 20.76
N ILE A 215 -7.96 -3.94 19.76
CA ILE A 215 -6.57 -3.46 19.60
C ILE A 215 -6.14 -2.66 20.84
N ILE A 216 -6.97 -1.73 21.31
CA ILE A 216 -6.68 -0.93 22.51
C ILE A 216 -6.50 -1.85 23.72
N THR A 217 -7.44 -2.77 23.94
CA THR A 217 -7.40 -3.69 25.09
C THR A 217 -6.18 -4.62 25.06
N GLU A 218 -5.83 -5.19 23.91
CA GLU A 218 -4.67 -6.07 23.77
C GLU A 218 -3.35 -5.31 23.90
N CYS A 219 -3.22 -4.12 23.31
CA CYS A 219 -2.03 -3.28 23.50
C CYS A 219 -1.85 -2.95 24.98
N SER A 220 -2.90 -2.51 25.69
CA SER A 220 -2.81 -2.24 27.14
C SER A 220 -2.49 -3.49 27.97
N ARG A 221 -2.92 -4.68 27.54
CA ARG A 221 -2.57 -5.95 28.21
C ARG A 221 -1.08 -6.26 28.02
N LEU A 222 -0.58 -6.18 26.79
CA LEU A 222 0.82 -6.42 26.46
C LEU A 222 1.75 -5.38 27.10
N GLU A 223 1.34 -4.11 27.15
CA GLU A 223 2.07 -3.04 27.85
C GLU A 223 2.28 -3.38 29.32
N LYS A 224 1.24 -3.85 30.02
CA LYS A 224 1.34 -4.26 31.43
C LYS A 224 2.30 -5.43 31.62
N ILE A 225 2.19 -6.46 30.78
CA ILE A 225 3.03 -7.66 30.86
C ILE A 225 4.49 -7.31 30.58
N CYS A 226 4.77 -6.60 29.49
CA CYS A 226 6.13 -6.27 29.08
C CYS A 226 6.78 -5.27 30.05
N SER A 227 6.01 -4.34 30.63
CA SER A 227 6.51 -3.43 31.67
C SER A 227 6.93 -4.20 32.92
N ALA A 228 6.10 -5.15 33.37
CA ALA A 228 6.44 -5.99 34.51
C ALA A 228 7.66 -6.89 34.22
N ALA A 229 7.72 -7.48 33.02
CA ALA A 229 8.86 -8.28 32.58
C ALA A 229 10.17 -7.48 32.52
N ALA A 230 10.12 -6.23 32.00
CA ALA A 230 11.28 -5.35 31.93
C ALA A 230 11.80 -4.96 33.33
N VAL A 231 10.90 -4.73 34.30
CA VAL A 231 11.29 -4.48 35.71
C VAL A 231 11.96 -5.71 36.30
N THR A 232 11.35 -6.89 36.18
CA THR A 232 11.93 -8.16 36.65
C THR A 232 13.30 -8.43 36.03
N LEU A 233 13.45 -8.17 34.73
CA LEU A 233 14.71 -8.35 34.03
C LEU A 233 15.82 -7.45 34.60
N LYS A 234 15.49 -6.18 34.88
CA LYS A 234 16.42 -5.21 35.46
C LYS A 234 16.83 -5.59 36.89
N GLU A 235 15.90 -6.11 37.67
CA GLU A 235 16.19 -6.63 39.02
C GLU A 235 17.11 -7.85 38.95
N LEU A 236 16.92 -8.76 37.99
CA LEU A 236 17.76 -9.95 37.85
C LEU A 236 19.21 -9.65 37.45
N GLN A 237 19.48 -8.51 36.79
CA GLN A 237 20.83 -8.09 36.43
C GLN A 237 21.70 -7.72 37.64
N THR A 238 21.10 -7.40 38.79
CA THR A 238 21.82 -6.96 40.00
C THR A 238 21.84 -8.03 41.11
N VAL A 239 21.13 -9.14 40.92
CA VAL A 239 20.99 -10.22 41.90
C VAL A 239 22.11 -11.24 41.76
N SER A 240 22.76 -11.55 42.87
CA SER A 240 23.80 -12.60 42.98
C SER A 240 23.31 -13.87 43.67
N GLU A 241 22.13 -13.84 44.30
CA GLU A 241 21.55 -14.99 45.01
C GLU A 241 20.85 -15.96 44.05
N GLN A 242 21.24 -17.24 44.11
CA GLN A 242 20.85 -18.26 43.14
C GLN A 242 19.35 -18.64 43.22
N SER A 243 18.76 -18.59 44.42
CA SER A 243 17.31 -18.82 44.67
C SER A 243 16.46 -17.73 44.01
N THR A 244 16.85 -16.47 44.20
CA THR A 244 16.19 -15.28 43.65
C THR A 244 16.32 -15.23 42.13
N LEU A 245 17.48 -15.61 41.58
CA LEU A 245 17.69 -15.75 40.14
C LEU A 245 16.75 -16.80 39.51
N GLN A 246 16.62 -17.99 40.13
CA GLN A 246 15.73 -19.04 39.63
C GLN A 246 14.25 -18.61 39.66
N ASN A 247 13.83 -17.91 40.72
CA ASN A 247 12.46 -17.40 40.82
C ASN A 247 12.16 -16.33 39.76
N GLY A 248 13.10 -15.43 39.50
CA GLY A 248 12.94 -14.42 38.45
C GLY A 248 12.89 -15.00 37.04
N LEU A 249 13.72 -16.01 36.73
CA LEU A 249 13.67 -16.70 35.44
C LEU A 249 12.34 -17.43 35.22
N LYS A 250 11.76 -18.03 36.28
CA LYS A 250 10.40 -18.61 36.22
C LYS A 250 9.34 -17.55 35.93
N LEU A 251 9.47 -16.37 36.55
CA LEU A 251 8.53 -15.28 36.33
C LEU A 251 8.60 -14.73 34.90
N LEU A 252 9.82 -14.57 34.35
CA LEU A 252 10.01 -14.20 32.94
C LEU A 252 9.40 -15.24 31.99
N SER A 253 9.61 -16.53 32.25
CA SER A 253 9.00 -17.62 31.47
C SER A 253 7.47 -17.57 31.49
N GLU A 254 6.89 -17.15 32.62
CA GLU A 254 5.43 -16.97 32.75
C GLU A 254 4.94 -15.75 31.95
N TYR A 255 5.71 -14.65 31.92
CA TYR A 255 5.38 -13.51 31.05
C TYR A 255 5.45 -13.88 29.58
N ASP A 256 6.49 -14.60 29.16
CA ASP A 256 6.62 -15.11 27.78
C ASP A 256 5.43 -16.01 27.40
N ARG A 257 4.98 -16.85 28.33
CA ARG A 257 3.77 -17.67 28.14
C ARG A 257 2.52 -16.80 27.99
N GLN A 258 2.32 -15.80 28.84
CA GLN A 258 1.17 -14.89 28.75
C GLN A 258 1.15 -14.05 27.46
N ILE A 259 2.32 -13.77 26.89
CA ILE A 259 2.45 -13.12 25.60
C ILE A 259 2.04 -14.10 24.49
N SER A 260 2.56 -15.32 24.50
CA SER A 260 2.29 -16.35 23.48
C SER A 260 0.82 -16.84 23.49
N ASP A 261 0.23 -17.00 24.67
CA ASP A 261 -1.14 -17.48 24.88
C ASP A 261 -2.18 -16.35 24.76
N SER A 262 -1.86 -15.29 24.02
CA SER A 262 -2.78 -14.18 23.77
C SER A 262 -4.12 -14.67 23.20
N PRO A 263 -5.27 -14.19 23.73
CA PRO A 263 -6.58 -14.51 23.16
C PRO A 263 -6.74 -13.94 21.73
N SER A 264 -5.91 -12.96 21.37
CA SER A 264 -5.89 -12.31 20.06
C SER A 264 -4.61 -12.64 19.29
N LYS A 265 -4.38 -13.94 19.01
CA LYS A 265 -3.14 -14.45 18.38
C LYS A 265 -2.73 -13.70 17.11
N GLU A 266 -3.68 -13.32 16.26
CA GLU A 266 -3.40 -12.59 15.03
C GLU A 266 -2.88 -11.16 15.28
N LEU A 267 -3.45 -10.45 16.26
CA LEU A 267 -3.00 -9.11 16.67
C LEU A 267 -1.63 -9.16 17.33
N THR A 268 -1.44 -10.13 18.23
CA THR A 268 -0.17 -10.32 18.93
C THR A 268 0.94 -10.75 17.96
N GLY A 269 0.67 -11.66 17.03
CA GLY A 269 1.60 -12.02 15.97
C GLY A 269 1.99 -10.83 15.10
N PHE A 270 1.05 -9.94 14.77
CA PHE A 270 1.35 -8.71 14.04
C PHE A 270 2.31 -7.78 14.80
N ILE A 271 2.11 -7.58 16.10
CA ILE A 271 2.95 -6.70 16.93
C ILE A 271 4.35 -7.31 17.13
N ILE A 272 4.42 -8.62 17.36
CA ILE A 272 5.63 -9.29 17.82
C ILE A 272 6.53 -9.76 16.66
N GLN A 273 5.97 -10.21 15.54
CA GLN A 273 6.77 -10.80 14.46
C GLN A 273 7.84 -9.86 13.89
N PRO A 274 7.56 -8.55 13.64
CA PRO A 274 8.59 -7.61 13.19
C PRO A 274 9.72 -7.48 14.21
N VAL A 275 9.37 -7.42 15.49
CA VAL A 275 10.33 -7.32 16.61
C VAL A 275 11.23 -8.56 16.69
N LEU A 276 10.65 -9.76 16.55
CA LEU A 276 11.44 -10.99 16.56
C LEU A 276 12.42 -11.05 15.41
N ASN A 277 12.02 -10.63 14.21
CA ASN A 277 12.90 -10.62 13.05
C ASN A 277 14.09 -9.67 13.23
N GLU A 278 13.91 -8.54 13.92
CA GLU A 278 15.01 -7.60 14.22
C GLU A 278 16.00 -8.15 15.26
N ILE A 279 15.55 -9.00 16.17
CA ILE A 279 16.39 -9.55 17.26
C ILE A 279 17.19 -10.77 16.81
N ILE A 280 16.67 -11.58 15.87
CA ILE A 280 17.36 -12.78 15.36
C ILE A 280 18.69 -12.44 14.66
N ASP A 281 18.84 -11.22 14.14
CA ASP A 281 20.03 -10.79 13.40
C ASP A 281 21.20 -10.32 14.31
N GLU A 282 21.05 -10.30 15.64
CA GLU A 282 22.08 -9.83 16.58
C GLU A 282 22.61 -10.94 17.52
N GLU A 283 23.94 -11.20 17.49
CA GLU A 283 24.62 -12.02 18.52
C GLU A 283 24.75 -11.24 19.84
N LYS A 284 23.70 -11.26 20.65
CA LYS A 284 23.66 -10.66 22.00
C LYS A 284 23.35 -11.68 23.09
N SER A 285 23.63 -11.31 24.34
CA SER A 285 23.31 -12.15 25.49
C SER A 285 21.80 -12.37 25.61
N MET A 286 21.39 -13.51 26.17
CA MET A 286 19.98 -13.87 26.33
C MET A 286 19.16 -12.81 27.07
N PHE A 287 19.74 -12.16 28.08
CA PHE A 287 19.10 -11.08 28.84
C PHE A 287 18.93 -9.81 28.00
N GLU A 288 19.92 -9.45 27.19
CA GLU A 288 19.82 -8.29 26.29
C GLU A 288 18.76 -8.50 25.21
N ASN A 289 18.68 -9.71 24.64
CA ASN A 289 17.66 -10.06 23.65
C ASN A 289 16.25 -10.02 24.25
N SER A 290 16.08 -10.52 25.47
CA SER A 290 14.80 -10.45 26.19
C SER A 290 14.41 -9.01 26.52
N GLY A 291 15.38 -8.19 26.98
CA GLY A 291 15.13 -6.77 27.26
C GLY A 291 14.74 -5.98 26.03
N LYS A 292 15.43 -6.21 24.91
CA LYS A 292 15.08 -5.63 23.61
C LYS A 292 13.68 -6.04 23.18
N LEU A 293 13.34 -7.33 23.27
CA LEU A 293 12.01 -7.84 22.92
C LEU A 293 10.91 -7.11 23.70
N TYR A 294 11.01 -7.05 25.03
CA TYR A 294 9.99 -6.39 25.85
C TYR A 294 9.88 -4.88 25.55
N CYS A 295 11.01 -4.18 25.38
CA CYS A 295 11.01 -2.75 25.03
C CYS A 295 10.38 -2.48 23.66
N SER A 296 10.74 -3.26 22.64
CA SER A 296 10.19 -3.10 21.29
C SER A 296 8.69 -3.44 21.23
N ILE A 297 8.22 -4.43 22.00
CA ILE A 297 6.78 -4.71 22.14
C ILE A 297 6.07 -3.52 22.81
N LEU A 298 6.66 -2.92 23.85
CA LEU A 298 6.10 -1.74 24.52
C LEU A 298 5.91 -0.56 23.55
N GLU A 299 6.97 -0.22 22.81
CA GLU A 299 6.93 0.87 21.83
C GLU A 299 5.87 0.63 20.74
N ALA A 300 5.79 -0.59 20.22
CA ALA A 300 4.80 -0.97 19.22
C ALA A 300 3.37 -0.89 19.78
N CYS A 301 3.14 -1.39 20.99
CA CYS A 301 1.83 -1.33 21.64
C CYS A 301 1.39 0.10 21.91
N GLU A 302 2.29 0.97 22.41
CA GLU A 302 1.99 2.38 22.66
C GLU A 302 1.59 3.09 21.38
N TYR A 303 2.40 2.91 20.31
CA TYR A 303 2.10 3.48 19.00
C TYR A 303 0.72 3.06 18.50
N HIS A 304 0.44 1.76 18.47
CA HIS A 304 -0.84 1.25 17.98
C HIS A 304 -2.01 1.67 18.86
N ARG A 305 -1.86 1.72 20.18
CA ARG A 305 -2.90 2.16 21.12
C ARG A 305 -3.26 3.62 20.91
N ILE A 306 -2.27 4.52 20.83
CA ILE A 306 -2.51 5.96 20.59
C ILE A 306 -3.27 6.17 19.27
N HIS A 307 -2.87 5.45 18.21
CA HIS A 307 -3.54 5.54 16.92
C HIS A 307 -4.96 4.95 16.94
N ALA A 308 -5.18 3.85 17.66
CA ALA A 308 -6.49 3.22 17.82
C ALA A 308 -7.44 4.09 18.65
N GLU A 309 -6.99 4.69 19.75
CA GLU A 309 -7.77 5.63 20.57
C GLU A 309 -8.20 6.87 19.77
N ARG A 310 -7.28 7.43 18.96
CA ARG A 310 -7.59 8.53 18.04
C ARG A 310 -8.58 8.14 16.94
N ALA A 311 -8.56 6.88 16.51
CA ALA A 311 -9.53 6.38 15.54
C ALA A 311 -10.90 6.21 16.20
N LEU A 312 -10.95 5.62 17.40
CA LEU A 312 -12.18 5.39 18.16
C LEU A 312 -12.89 6.71 18.52
N SER A 313 -12.15 7.75 18.91
CA SER A 313 -12.74 9.07 19.22
C SER A 313 -13.38 9.75 18.02
N ARG A 314 -12.95 9.42 16.79
CA ARG A 314 -13.55 9.89 15.54
C ARG A 314 -14.73 9.03 15.08
N MET A 315 -14.95 7.88 15.71
CA MET A 315 -16.07 6.95 15.45
C MET A 315 -17.22 7.14 16.45
N ALA A 316 -17.06 8.03 17.43
CA ALA A 316 -18.11 8.46 18.37
C ALA A 316 -18.92 9.59 17.74
#